data_AF-A0A1J8Q720-F1
#
_entry.id   AF-A0A1J8Q720-F1
#
_cell.length_a   1.000
_cell.length_b   1.000
_cell.length_c   1.000
_cell.angle_alpha   90.00
_cell.angle_beta   90.00
_cell.angle_gamma   90.00
#
_symmetry.space_group_name_H-M   'P 1'
#
loop_
_entity.id
_entity.type
_entity.pdbx_description
1 polymer ?
#
loop_
_entity_poly.entity_id
_entity_poly.type
_entity_poly.pdbx_seq_one_letter_code
_entity_poly.pdbx_strand_id
1 'polypeptide(L)'
;MLRAGKWTVTKKAIIELYEEEINALYEKVEGSTRAGIGVPLPMDWIVEEAESWLMIHAVAVNAGKAVHPDIDLFAQGFDSLSATFLKNRIIGSLLSSSDCQ
;
A
#
# COMPACT_ATOMS: atom_id res chain seq x y z
N MET A 1 -3.19 -28.85 -8.11
CA MET A 1 -2.01 -28.08 -8.54
C MET A 1 -1.59 -28.58 -9.92
N LEU A 2 -1.72 -27.75 -10.96
CA LEU A 2 -1.23 -28.06 -12.31
C LEU A 2 0.30 -28.15 -12.27
N ARG A 3 0.82 -29.35 -12.41
CA ARG A 3 2.26 -29.64 -12.50
C ARG A 3 2.51 -30.39 -13.81
N ALA A 4 3.59 -30.07 -14.50
CA ALA A 4 4.01 -30.82 -15.67
C ALA A 4 4.45 -32.24 -15.29
N GLY A 5 4.70 -33.10 -16.29
CA GLY A 5 5.12 -34.50 -16.09
C GLY A 5 6.42 -34.72 -15.29
N LYS A 6 7.13 -33.65 -14.89
CA LYS A 6 8.29 -33.67 -13.99
C LYS A 6 8.02 -33.02 -12.63
N TRP A 7 6.75 -32.89 -12.22
CA TRP A 7 6.32 -32.22 -10.98
C TRP A 7 6.66 -30.72 -10.90
N THR A 8 7.15 -30.14 -11.99
CA THR A 8 7.44 -28.72 -12.11
C THR A 8 6.17 -27.92 -12.26
N VAL A 9 6.14 -26.75 -11.63
CA VAL A 9 5.01 -25.82 -11.72
C VAL A 9 5.02 -25.15 -13.08
N THR A 10 3.89 -25.19 -13.80
CA THR A 10 3.74 -24.52 -15.09
C THR A 10 3.29 -23.08 -14.87
N LYS A 11 4.23 -22.13 -14.93
CA LYS A 11 3.99 -20.70 -14.65
C LYS A 11 2.72 -20.16 -15.33
N LYS A 12 2.53 -20.43 -16.62
CA LYS A 12 1.38 -19.94 -17.39
C LYS A 12 0.03 -20.42 -16.82
N ALA A 13 -0.10 -21.73 -16.57
CA ALA A 13 -1.34 -22.30 -16.07
C ALA A 13 -1.65 -21.89 -14.62
N ILE A 14 -0.62 -21.60 -13.82
CA ILE A 14 -0.82 -21.08 -12.46
C ILE A 14 -1.21 -19.61 -12.49
N ILE A 15 -0.61 -18.78 -13.34
CA ILE A 15 -1.03 -17.37 -13.48
C ILE A 15 -2.50 -17.28 -13.89
N GLU A 16 -2.92 -18.08 -14.87
CA GLU A 16 -4.32 -18.17 -15.31
C GLU A 16 -5.25 -18.64 -14.17
N LEU A 17 -4.80 -19.61 -13.37
CA LEU A 17 -5.57 -20.09 -12.22
C LEU A 17 -5.79 -19.00 -11.14
N TYR A 18 -4.81 -18.12 -10.93
CA TYR A 18 -4.87 -17.05 -9.91
C TYR A 18 -5.22 -15.68 -10.50
N GLU A 19 -5.58 -15.60 -11.78
CA GLU A 19 -5.79 -14.33 -12.48
C GLU A 19 -6.89 -13.50 -11.82
N GLU A 20 -8.02 -14.13 -11.47
CA GLU A 20 -9.13 -13.46 -10.77
C GLU A 20 -8.70 -12.91 -9.40
N GLU A 21 -7.96 -13.70 -8.61
CA GLU A 21 -7.47 -13.27 -7.30
C GLU A 21 -6.48 -12.11 -7.43
N ILE A 22 -5.58 -12.16 -8.42
CA ILE A 22 -4.62 -11.11 -8.71
C ILE A 22 -5.37 -9.82 -9.09
N ASN A 23 -6.32 -9.90 -10.02
CA ASN A 23 -7.11 -8.74 -10.46
C ASN A 23 -7.92 -8.14 -9.30
N ALA A 24 -8.55 -8.98 -8.47
CA ALA A 24 -9.29 -8.54 -7.30
C ALA A 24 -8.41 -7.81 -6.25
N LEU A 25 -7.12 -8.14 -6.17
CA LEU A 25 -6.17 -7.40 -5.31
C LEU A 25 -5.87 -6.01 -5.88
N TYR A 26 -5.74 -5.88 -7.20
CA TYR A 26 -5.51 -4.59 -7.87
C TYR A 26 -6.75 -3.69 -7.87
N GLU A 27 -7.97 -4.22 -8.01
CA GLU A 27 -9.21 -3.43 -7.95
C GLU A 27 -9.41 -2.77 -6.58
N LYS A 28 -9.01 -3.43 -5.49
CA LYS A 28 -9.11 -2.88 -4.12
C LYS A 28 -8.25 -1.62 -3.93
N VAL A 29 -7.30 -1.35 -4.81
CA VAL A 29 -6.50 -0.11 -4.80
C VAL A 29 -7.39 1.11 -5.02
N GLU A 30 -8.44 1.02 -5.84
CA GLU A 30 -9.30 2.18 -6.10
C GLU A 30 -10.02 2.65 -4.82
N GLY A 31 -10.35 1.72 -3.92
CA GLY A 31 -10.94 2.03 -2.61
C GLY A 31 -9.96 2.58 -1.57
N SER A 32 -8.65 2.51 -1.82
CA SER A 32 -7.62 2.83 -0.83
C SER A 32 -7.56 4.29 -0.42
N THR A 33 -8.03 5.20 -1.28
CA THR A 33 -8.10 6.64 -0.99
C THR A 33 -8.98 6.92 0.23
N ARG A 34 -10.04 6.14 0.44
CA ARG A 34 -10.93 6.27 1.60
C ARG A 34 -10.29 5.79 2.89
N ALA A 35 -9.28 4.93 2.82
CA ALA A 35 -8.62 4.38 4.00
C ALA A 35 -7.79 5.44 4.75
N GLY A 36 -7.34 6.50 4.06
CA GLY A 36 -6.55 7.59 4.66
C GLY A 36 -7.36 8.56 5.51
N ILE A 37 -8.64 8.76 5.19
CA ILE A 37 -9.52 9.78 5.78
C ILE A 37 -9.64 9.68 7.31
N GLY A 38 -9.42 8.49 7.89
CA GLY A 38 -9.47 8.28 9.35
C GLY A 38 -8.20 8.65 10.11
N VAL A 39 -7.12 9.07 9.43
CA VAL A 39 -5.87 9.50 10.07
C VAL A 39 -5.89 11.03 10.17
N PRO A 40 -5.83 11.61 11.38
CA PRO A 40 -5.78 13.06 11.54
C PRO A 40 -4.50 13.61 10.89
N LEU A 41 -4.61 14.80 10.30
CA LEU A 41 -3.44 15.50 9.78
C LEU A 41 -2.50 15.92 10.92
N PRO A 42 -1.21 16.14 10.63
CA PRO A 42 -0.31 16.80 11.56
C PRO A 42 -0.88 18.16 11.99
N MET A 43 -0.68 18.55 13.25
CA MET A 43 -1.08 19.89 13.70
C MET A 43 -0.12 20.92 13.11
N ASP A 44 1.17 20.63 13.14
CA ASP A 44 2.21 21.46 12.55
C ASP A 44 2.98 20.66 11.48
N TRP A 45 3.28 21.30 10.36
CA TRP A 45 4.06 20.70 9.26
C TRP A 45 5.57 20.80 9.51
N ILE A 46 6.00 20.48 10.74
CA ILE A 46 7.41 20.29 11.08
C ILE A 46 7.86 18.88 10.69
N VAL A 47 9.17 18.71 10.48
CA VAL A 47 9.74 17.46 9.92
C VAL A 47 9.35 16.26 10.78
N GLU A 48 9.44 16.40 12.09
CA GLU A 48 9.20 15.33 13.07
C GLU A 48 7.73 14.88 13.06
N GLU A 49 6.80 15.83 12.99
CA GLU A 49 5.36 15.53 12.95
C GLU A 49 4.92 14.98 11.60
N ALA A 50 5.43 15.55 10.51
CA ALA A 50 5.16 15.07 9.16
C ALA A 50 5.72 13.66 8.95
N GLU A 51 6.92 13.38 9.44
CA GLU A 51 7.53 12.07 9.39
C GLU A 51 6.71 11.06 10.20
N SER A 52 6.41 11.35 11.47
CA SER A 52 5.57 10.50 12.32
C SER A 52 4.22 10.18 11.65
N TRP A 53 3.60 11.18 11.03
CA TRP A 53 2.36 11.01 10.29
C TRP A 53 2.51 10.12 9.06
N LEU A 54 3.54 10.32 8.24
CA LEU A 54 3.85 9.44 7.09
C LEU A 54 4.11 8.00 7.54
N MET A 55 4.77 7.81 8.68
CA MET A 55 5.05 6.48 9.23
C MET A 55 3.77 5.72 9.62
N ILE A 56 2.74 6.40 10.13
CA ILE A 56 1.42 5.79 10.39
C ILE A 56 0.84 5.21 9.10
N HIS A 57 0.92 5.95 7.99
CA HIS A 57 0.45 5.48 6.69
C HIS A 57 1.30 4.32 6.16
N ALA A 58 2.63 4.41 6.28
CA ALA A 58 3.55 3.37 5.82
C ALA A 58 3.36 2.03 6.56
N VAL A 59 3.25 2.07 7.90
CA VAL A 59 3.01 0.87 8.72
C VAL A 59 1.65 0.24 8.39
N ALA A 60 0.61 1.06 8.19
CA ALA A 60 -0.71 0.56 7.81
C ALA A 60 -0.71 -0.18 6.46
N VAL A 61 0.10 0.28 5.51
CA VAL A 61 0.25 -0.36 4.19
C VAL A 61 1.13 -1.60 4.26
N ASN A 62 2.17 -1.62 5.09
CA ASN A 62 3.08 -2.76 5.26
C ASN A 62 2.54 -3.85 6.20
N ALA A 63 1.22 -4.04 6.24
CA ALA A 63 0.53 -5.02 7.09
C ALA A 63 0.92 -4.93 8.59
N GLY A 64 1.19 -3.72 9.10
CA GLY A 64 1.58 -3.48 10.48
C GLY A 64 3.05 -3.74 10.80
N LYS A 65 3.89 -4.06 9.81
CA LYS A 65 5.32 -4.19 10.01
C LYS A 65 5.94 -2.82 10.25
N ALA A 66 6.91 -2.76 11.17
CA ALA A 66 7.69 -1.57 11.42
C ALA A 66 8.40 -1.14 10.13
N VAL A 67 8.31 0.15 9.84
CA VAL A 67 9.04 0.81 8.74
C VAL A 67 10.06 1.74 9.40
N HIS A 68 11.20 1.92 8.74
CA HIS A 68 12.22 2.89 9.11
C HIS A 68 12.27 4.02 8.08
N PRO A 69 12.31 5.28 8.52
CA PRO A 69 12.28 6.46 7.65
C PRO A 69 13.57 6.58 6.81
N ASP A 70 14.71 6.15 7.36
CA ASP A 70 16.02 6.26 6.70
C ASP A 70 16.33 5.12 5.72
N ILE A 71 15.44 4.12 5.63
CA ILE A 71 15.64 2.95 4.77
C ILE A 71 14.74 3.07 3.56
N ASP A 72 15.25 2.70 2.39
CA ASP A 72 14.45 2.66 1.16
C ASP A 72 13.18 1.81 1.33
N LEU A 73 12.03 2.31 0.84
CA LEU A 73 10.73 1.66 1.00
C LEU A 73 10.70 0.27 0.34
N PHE A 74 11.27 0.12 -0.85
CA PHE A 74 11.26 -1.16 -1.57
C PHE A 74 12.17 -2.18 -0.90
N ALA A 75 13.27 -1.74 -0.29
CA ALA A 75 14.11 -2.60 0.56
C ALA A 75 13.38 -3.13 1.81
N GLN A 76 12.29 -2.49 2.22
CA GLN A 76 11.48 -2.86 3.39
C GLN A 76 10.25 -3.70 3.06
N GLY A 77 10.13 -4.19 1.82
CA GLY A 77 9.06 -5.07 1.38
C GLY A 77 7.87 -4.36 0.73
N PHE A 78 8.02 -3.07 0.40
CA PHE A 78 7.08 -2.41 -0.50
C PHE A 78 7.32 -2.87 -1.94
N ASP A 79 6.24 -2.85 -2.71
CA ASP A 79 6.16 -3.10 -4.14
C ASP A 79 5.37 -1.95 -4.80
N SER A 80 5.16 -2.03 -6.12
CA SER A 80 4.43 -0.97 -6.83
C SER A 80 2.99 -0.81 -6.35
N LEU A 81 2.36 -1.91 -5.90
CA LEU A 81 0.99 -1.92 -5.42
C LEU A 81 0.86 -1.19 -4.09
N SER A 82 1.64 -1.61 -3.09
CA SER A 82 1.72 -0.97 -1.77
C SER A 82 2.19 0.49 -1.86
N ALA A 83 3.13 0.83 -2.75
CA ALA A 83 3.47 2.23 -3.02
C ALA A 83 2.25 3.04 -3.53
N THR A 84 1.41 2.44 -4.37
CA THR A 84 0.18 3.07 -4.85
C THR A 84 -0.84 3.23 -3.72
N PHE A 85 -1.03 2.21 -2.89
CA PHE A 85 -1.86 2.29 -1.68
C PHE A 85 -1.40 3.42 -0.75
N LEU A 86 -0.10 3.53 -0.49
CA LEU A 86 0.48 4.57 0.36
C LEU A 86 0.21 5.97 -0.19
N LYS A 87 0.48 6.19 -1.48
CA LYS A 87 0.19 7.45 -2.17
C LYS A 87 -1.29 7.83 -2.06
N ASN A 88 -2.19 6.90 -2.39
CA ASN A 88 -3.63 7.16 -2.38
C ASN A 88 -4.13 7.46 -0.96
N ARG A 89 -3.60 6.77 0.05
CA ARG A 89 -3.91 7.01 1.46
C ARG A 89 -3.47 8.40 1.92
N ILE A 90 -2.27 8.84 1.55
CA ILE A 90 -1.77 10.19 1.84
C ILE A 90 -2.66 11.25 1.18
N ILE A 91 -2.94 11.11 -0.13
CA ILE A 91 -3.79 12.05 -0.87
C ILE A 91 -5.21 12.10 -0.28
N GLY A 92 -5.80 10.95 0.05
CA GLY A 92 -7.13 10.90 0.65
C GLY A 92 -7.23 11.62 1.99
N SER A 93 -6.18 11.53 2.80
CA SER A 93 -6.08 12.24 4.08
C SER A 93 -5.99 13.75 3.88
N LEU A 94 -5.15 14.18 2.93
CA LEU A 94 -5.00 15.61 2.60
C LEU A 94 -6.28 16.22 2.03
N LEU A 95 -6.99 15.50 1.15
CA LEU A 95 -8.25 15.96 0.57
C LEU A 95 -9.41 15.99 1.58
N SER A 96 -9.32 15.27 2.70
CA SER A 96 -10.30 15.38 3.78
C SER A 96 -10.12 16.61 4.67
N SER A 97 -9.01 17.35 4.51
CA SER A 97 -8.78 18.59 5.24
C SER A 97 -9.72 19.70 4.75
N SER A 98 -10.30 20.43 5.69
CA SER A 98 -11.30 21.47 5.42
C SER A 98 -10.69 22.81 4.96
N ASP A 99 -9.37 22.92 4.86
CA ASP A 99 -8.67 24.15 4.45
C ASP A 99 -8.81 24.49 2.96
N CYS A 100 -9.44 23.60 2.16
CA CYS A 100 -9.74 23.84 0.76
C CYS A 100 -11.24 24.14 0.52
N GLN A 101 -11.98 24.64 1.53
CA GLN A 101 -13.36 25.07 1.39
C GLN A 101 -13.55 26.58 1.57
#